data_AF-A0A8S3A2G6-F1
#
_entry.id   AF-A0A8S3A2G6-F1
#
_cell.length_a   1.000
_cell.length_b   1.000
_cell.length_c   1.000
_cell.angle_alpha   90.00
_cell.angle_beta   90.00
_cell.angle_gamma   90.00
#
_symmetry.space_group_name_H-M   'P 1'
#
loop_
_entity.id
_entity.type
_entity.pdbx_description
1 polymer ?
#
loop_
_entity_poly.entity_id
_entity_poly.type
_entity_poly.pdbx_seq_one_letter_code
_entity_poly.pdbx_strand_id
1 'polypeptide(L)' 'ITYGKNPYLGCFIDQIGDRDLNIFISDYEQLTPQQCIAACREQNILYAGIQFGNECRCGQHYGKYGQVSDDECTYNCSTS' A
#
# COMPACT_ATOMS: atom_id res chain seq x y z
N ILE A 1 2.37 -22.94 -12.52
CA ILE A 1 2.68 -21.61 -11.94
C ILE A 1 1.93 -21.54 -10.61
N THR A 2 2.63 -21.72 -9.51
CA THR A 2 2.02 -21.75 -8.18
C THR A 2 1.79 -20.30 -7.74
N TYR A 3 0.57 -19.79 -7.95
CA TYR A 3 0.14 -18.54 -7.32
C TYR A 3 -0.09 -18.82 -5.84
N GLY A 4 0.91 -18.58 -5.01
CA GLY A 4 0.80 -18.84 -3.59
C GLY A 4 1.94 -18.24 -2.78
N LYS A 5 1.62 -17.19 -2.03
CA LYS A 5 1.84 -17.04 -0.57
C LYS A 5 2.03 -15.56 -0.25
N ASN A 6 0.92 -14.93 0.16
CA ASN A 6 0.81 -13.60 0.75
C ASN A 6 1.25 -12.43 -0.16
N PRO A 7 0.33 -11.57 -0.68
CA PRO A 7 0.70 -10.40 -1.47
C PRO A 7 1.43 -9.31 -0.64
N TYR A 8 1.61 -9.52 0.66
CA TYR A 8 2.26 -8.59 1.55
C TYR A 8 3.78 -8.63 1.38
N LEU A 9 4.35 -7.49 0.99
CA LEU A 9 5.79 -7.33 0.76
C LEU A 9 6.54 -6.81 2.01
N GLY A 10 5.83 -6.29 3.00
CA GLY A 10 6.40 -5.71 4.23
C GLY A 10 5.97 -4.27 4.49
N CYS A 11 6.51 -3.68 5.56
CA CYS A 11 6.41 -2.26 5.89
C CYS A 11 7.59 -1.46 5.32
N PHE A 12 7.32 -0.33 4.66
CA PHE A 12 8.34 0.51 4.01
C PHE A 12 8.26 1.95 4.47
N ILE A 13 9.42 2.61 4.55
CA ILE A 13 9.49 4.02 4.92
C ILE A 13 8.88 4.87 3.82
N ASP A 14 8.08 5.85 4.20
CA ASP A 14 7.47 6.81 3.29
C ASP A 14 7.76 8.25 3.74
N GLN A 15 8.10 9.12 2.79
CA GLN A 15 8.45 10.52 3.06
C GLN A 15 7.42 11.49 2.45
N ILE A 16 6.89 12.39 3.29
CA ILE A 16 6.00 13.45 2.83
C ILE A 16 6.75 14.37 1.87
N GLY A 17 6.18 14.63 0.69
CA GLY A 17 6.78 15.44 -0.38
C GLY A 17 7.54 14.63 -1.42
N ASP A 18 7.97 13.41 -1.07
CA ASP A 18 8.66 12.48 -1.96
C ASP A 18 8.26 11.04 -1.58
N ARG A 19 6.99 10.70 -1.83
CA ARG A 19 6.37 9.46 -1.38
C ARG A 19 7.01 8.24 -2.06
N ASP A 20 7.11 7.13 -1.34
CA ASP A 20 7.56 5.85 -1.91
C ASP A 20 6.58 5.36 -2.98
N LEU A 21 5.28 5.39 -2.64
CA LEU A 21 4.17 5.22 -3.58
C LEU A 21 3.54 6.59 -3.88
N ASN A 22 3.89 7.17 -5.03
CA ASN A 22 3.57 8.55 -5.37
C ASN A 22 2.18 8.78 -5.99
N ILE A 23 1.43 7.73 -6.32
CA ILE A 23 0.10 7.85 -6.91
C ILE A 23 -0.94 7.66 -5.80
N PHE A 24 -1.66 8.73 -5.45
CA PHE A 24 -2.81 8.64 -4.56
C PHE A 24 -4.05 8.24 -5.36
N ILE A 25 -4.75 7.19 -4.92
CA ILE A 25 -6.00 6.76 -5.56
C ILE A 25 -7.18 7.42 -4.87
N SER A 26 -7.36 7.13 -3.58
CA SER A 26 -8.42 7.66 -2.75
C SER A 26 -8.18 7.31 -1.29
N ASP A 27 -8.91 7.99 -0.43
CA ASP A 27 -9.27 7.54 0.90
C ASP A 27 -10.56 6.71 0.84
N TYR A 28 -10.61 5.60 1.56
CA TYR A 28 -11.81 4.76 1.62
C TYR A 28 -12.38 4.79 3.04
N GLU A 29 -13.70 4.96 3.17
CA GLU A 29 -14.38 4.86 4.47
C GLU A 29 -14.20 3.46 5.08
N GLN A 30 -14.26 2.43 4.22
CA GLN A 30 -13.99 1.03 4.54
C GLN A 30 -12.90 0.49 3.63
N LEU A 31 -11.65 0.48 4.11
CA LEU A 31 -10.49 0.04 3.34
C LEU A 31 -10.07 -1.38 3.72
N THR A 32 -9.92 -2.22 2.71
CA THR A 32 -9.20 -3.50 2.79
C THR A 32 -7.97 -3.48 1.87
N PRO A 33 -6.89 -4.21 2.20
CA PRO A 33 -5.74 -4.37 1.29
C PRO A 33 -6.14 -4.81 -0.12
N GLN A 34 -7.14 -5.68 -0.23
CA GLN A 34 -7.63 -6.22 -1.50
C GLN A 34 -8.27 -5.14 -2.38
N GLN A 35 -9.03 -4.20 -1.80
CA GLN A 35 -9.60 -3.07 -2.54
C GLN A 35 -8.49 -2.18 -3.10
N CYS A 36 -7.47 -1.84 -2.29
CA CYS A 36 -6.37 -1.01 -2.76
C CYS A 36 -5.58 -1.70 -3.89
N ILE A 37 -5.29 -3.00 -3.74
CA ILE A 37 -4.63 -3.80 -4.79
C ILE A 37 -5.46 -3.81 -6.08
N ALA A 38 -6.78 -4.00 -5.98
CA ALA A 38 -7.66 -4.00 -7.13
C ALA A 38 -7.64 -2.64 -7.86
N ALA A 39 -7.72 -1.53 -7.11
CA ALA A 39 -7.70 -0.19 -7.69
C ALA A 39 -6.36 0.12 -8.39
N CYS A 40 -5.22 -0.24 -7.78
CA CYS A 40 -3.92 -0.10 -8.45
C CYS A 40 -3.83 -0.95 -9.73
N ARG A 41 -4.37 -2.17 -9.70
CA ARG A 41 -4.38 -3.07 -10.85
C ARG A 41 -5.23 -2.55 -12.00
N GLU A 42 -6.39 -1.95 -11.72
CA GLU A 42 -7.25 -1.32 -12.73
C GLU A 42 -6.53 -0.19 -13.49
N GLN A 43 -5.60 0.48 -12.81
CA GLN A 43 -4.73 1.51 -13.39
C GLN A 43 -3.45 0.94 -14.04
N ASN A 44 -3.29 -0.39 -14.14
CA ASN A 44 -2.08 -1.08 -14.60
C ASN A 44 -0.81 -0.71 -13.78
N ILE A 45 -0.97 -0.51 -12.47
CA ILE A 45 0.12 -0.21 -11.55
C ILE A 45 0.45 -1.47 -10.72
N LEU A 46 1.74 -1.71 -10.51
CA LEU A 46 2.25 -2.97 -9.98
C LEU A 46 2.15 -3.09 -8.45
N TYR A 47 2.34 -1.99 -7.73
CA TYR A 47 2.41 -1.98 -6.27
C TYR A 47 1.29 -1.14 -5.67
N ALA A 48 0.80 -1.61 -4.52
CA ALA A 48 -0.23 -0.97 -3.71
C ALA A 48 0.27 -0.88 -2.27
N GLY A 49 -0.09 0.19 -1.58
CA GLY A 49 0.23 0.39 -0.17
C GLY A 49 -0.86 1.17 0.53
N ILE A 50 -1.10 0.81 1.79
CA ILE A 50 -2.05 1.49 2.66
C ILE A 50 -1.27 2.40 3.60
N GLN A 51 -1.73 3.63 3.75
CA GLN A 51 -1.20 4.58 4.72
C GLN A 51 -2.30 5.09 5.64
N PHE A 52 -1.95 5.37 6.89
CA PHE A 52 -2.84 5.95 7.91
C PHE A 52 -4.17 5.19 8.12
N GLY A 53 -4.24 3.92 7.71
CA GLY A 53 -5.41 3.05 7.85
C GLY A 53 -6.47 3.22 6.75
N ASN A 54 -6.50 4.32 6.00
CA ASN A 54 -7.56 4.59 5.01
C ASN A 54 -7.07 5.13 3.67
N GLU A 55 -5.80 5.51 3.52
CA GLU A 55 -5.27 5.99 2.26
C GLU A 55 -4.76 4.83 1.41
N CYS A 56 -5.24 4.72 0.17
CA CYS A 56 -4.66 3.83 -0.82
C CYS A 56 -3.71 4.58 -1.75
N ARG A 57 -2.48 4.07 -1.85
CA ARG A 57 -1.47 4.58 -2.77
C ARG A 57 -0.94 3.47 -3.68
N CYS A 58 -0.52 3.85 -4.88
CA CYS A 58 0.07 2.97 -5.87
C CYS A 58 1.44 3.48 -6.34
N GLY A 59 2.24 2.57 -6.89
CA GLY A 59 3.53 2.90 -7.50
C GLY A 59 4.00 1.85 -8.49
N GLN A 60 4.76 2.27 -9.49
CA GLN A 60 5.45 1.35 -10.41
C GLN A 60 6.73 0.78 -9.78
N HIS A 61 7.20 1.41 -8.71
CA HIS A 61 8.33 1.02 -7.88
C HIS A 61 7.96 1.18 -6.40
N TYR A 62 8.73 0.57 -5.51
CA TYR A 62 8.56 0.65 -4.05
C TYR A 62 9.91 0.48 -3.35
N GLY A 63 9.97 0.77 -2.06
CA GLY A 63 11.13 0.56 -1.21
C GLY A 63 12.26 1.58 -1.40
N LYS A 64 11.96 2.77 -1.92
CA LYS A 64 12.92 3.86 -2.16
C LYS A 64 13.73 4.22 -0.91
N TYR A 65 13.10 4.17 0.25
CA TYR A 65 13.71 4.52 1.54
C TYR A 65 14.07 3.30 2.40
N GLY A 66 13.82 2.09 1.89
CA GLY A 66 14.07 0.84 2.60
C GLY A 66 12.88 0.30 3.40
N GLN A 67 13.00 -0.97 3.77
CA GLN A 67 12.05 -1.72 4.57
C GLN A 67 12.31 -1.49 6.06
N VAL A 68 11.25 -1.47 6.87
CA VAL A 68 11.30 -1.40 8.35
C VAL A 68 10.56 -2.59 8.96
N SER A 69 10.56 -2.68 10.30
CA SER A 69 9.75 -3.67 11.01
C SER A 69 8.27 -3.48 10.67
N ASP A 70 7.52 -4.58 10.57
CA ASP A 70 6.07 -4.54 10.38
C ASP A 70 5.36 -3.83 11.56
N ASP A 71 6.01 -3.74 12.73
CA ASP A 71 5.53 -3.02 13.91
C ASP A 71 5.43 -1.49 13.69
N GLU A 72 6.09 -0.94 12.67
CA GLU A 72 5.96 0.47 12.28
C GLU A 72 4.71 0.72 11.42
N CYS A 73 4.11 -0.33 10.84
CA CYS A 73 2.89 -0.29 10.04
C CYS A 73 1.67 -0.78 10.84
N THR A 74 1.48 -0.24 12.06
CA THR A 74 0.45 -0.70 13.01
C THR A 74 -0.87 0.05 12.95
N TYR A 75 -1.03 0.97 11.98
CA TYR A 75 -2.33 1.61 11.74
C TYR A 75 -3.35 0.56 11.31
N ASN A 76 -4.38 0.37 12.14
CA ASN A 76 -5.51 -0.45 11.77
C ASN A 76 -6.17 0.12 10.51
N CYS A 77 -6.53 -0.77 9.58
CA CYS A 77 -7.34 -0.36 8.44
C CYS A 77 -8.67 0.22 8.95
N SER A 78 -9.17 1.29 8.32
CA SER A 78 -10.49 1.83 8.59
C SER A 78 -11.52 0.80 8.16
N THR A 79 -11.95 -0.04 9.09
CA THR A 79 -13.06 -0.98 8.92
C THR A 79 -14.12 -0.59 9.96
N SER A 80 -14.89 0.46 9.68
CA SER A 80 -16.13 0.72 10.43
C SER A 80 -17.18 -0.33 10.12
#